data_AF-A0AAE1LFE0-F1
#
_entry.id   AF-A0AAE1LFE0-F1
#
_cell.length_a   1.000
_cell.length_b   1.000
_cell.length_c   1.000
_cell.angle_alpha   90.00
_cell.angle_beta   90.00
_cell.angle_gamma   90.00
#
_symmetry.space_group_name_H-M   'P 1'
#
loop_
_entity.id
_entity.type
_entity.pdbx_description
1 polymer ?
#
loop_
_entity_poly.entity_id
_entity_poly.type
_entity_poly.pdbx_seq_one_letter_code
_entity_poly.pdbx_strand_id
1 'polypeptide(L)'
;MRKSMKQKVACNCYTQMKIGEVKVADDQDFLNLKHLVEDEPGWTLEFNKENTKVWTKAAPTTNFKMVKVNAAFPNVDPDVLYDVLHDPEYRKVWDTHMIEQHDIGSLNPNNDLGYYAMTCPSPVSKRDFVLQRSWLDTGQEKYIINHSVFHKGFPPRKDFIRAKSYITGFLVRPSKTHGCYLDYVSQSDPCGKLPSVLVNKLTQKVARKLIALFFLCLRRLENMLLDSSWDTVLCVNPTHLLIPSYYFQMVATLHEACQGYPEWKRQHNPHWKPWHNPEQMTKPRVKLEDCKPSPADLQLSEEEIDGGKSSDGRKK
;
A
#
# COMPACT_ATOMS: atom_id res chain seq x y z
N MET A 1 -0.99 36.38 39.39
CA MET A 1 -0.30 36.02 38.13
C MET A 1 -0.08 34.51 38.08
N ARG A 2 -0.97 33.74 37.41
CA ARG A 2 -0.77 32.30 37.18
C ARG A 2 -0.05 32.15 35.84
N LYS A 3 1.24 31.77 35.86
CA LYS A 3 1.98 31.43 34.64
C LYS A 3 1.44 30.11 34.11
N SER A 4 0.80 30.19 32.94
CA SER A 4 0.44 29.04 32.11
C SER A 4 1.72 28.29 31.71
N MET A 5 1.85 27.05 32.17
CA MET A 5 2.77 26.07 31.58
C MET A 5 2.19 25.70 30.21
N LYS A 6 2.78 26.24 29.14
CA LYS A 6 2.61 25.67 27.81
C LYS A 6 3.37 24.34 27.79
N GLN A 7 2.62 23.25 27.85
CA GLN A 7 3.13 21.91 27.61
C GLN A 7 3.67 21.90 26.18
N LYS A 8 4.99 21.83 26.03
CA LYS A 8 5.63 21.59 24.73
C LYS A 8 5.18 20.20 24.30
N VAL A 9 4.26 20.15 23.33
CA VAL A 9 3.97 18.93 22.58
C VAL A 9 5.29 18.51 21.95
N ALA A 10 5.85 17.40 22.42
CA ALA A 10 6.99 16.77 21.77
C ALA A 10 6.56 16.49 20.33
N CYS A 11 7.34 16.97 19.36
CA CYS A 11 7.16 16.60 17.98
C CYS A 11 7.41 15.09 17.90
N ASN A 12 6.34 14.30 17.87
CA ASN A 12 6.43 12.85 17.77
C ASN A 12 7.08 12.56 16.42
N CYS A 13 8.36 12.17 16.44
CA CYS A 13 9.04 11.71 15.25
C CYS A 13 8.45 10.36 14.87
N TYR A 14 7.65 10.35 13.80
CA TYR A 14 7.25 9.14 13.11
C TYR A 14 8.46 8.21 12.94
N THR A 15 8.39 7.03 13.57
CA THR A 15 9.41 6.00 13.37
C THR A 15 8.93 5.08 12.25
N GLN A 16 9.55 5.24 11.08
CA GLN A 16 9.20 4.49 9.88
C GLN A 16 9.52 3.01 10.05
N MET A 17 8.60 2.13 9.63
CA MET A 17 8.88 0.70 9.56
C MET A 17 10.07 0.44 8.62
N LYS A 18 11.02 -0.37 9.09
CA LYS A 18 12.26 -0.62 8.37
C LYS A 18 12.08 -1.74 7.36
N ILE A 19 12.40 -1.46 6.09
CA ILE A 19 12.41 -2.48 5.05
C ILE A 19 13.32 -3.65 5.47
N GLY A 20 12.81 -4.87 5.31
CA GLY A 20 13.55 -6.10 5.62
C GLY A 20 13.47 -6.54 7.09
N GLU A 21 13.01 -5.68 8.00
CA GLU A 21 12.82 -6.06 9.40
C GLU A 21 11.53 -6.86 9.57
N VAL A 22 11.64 -8.05 10.15
CA VAL A 22 10.50 -8.88 10.53
C VAL A 22 10.38 -8.87 12.04
N LYS A 23 9.28 -8.33 12.56
CA LYS A 23 8.99 -8.28 14.00
C LYS A 23 7.49 -8.39 14.23
N VAL A 24 7.06 -8.84 15.41
CA VAL A 24 5.66 -8.67 15.81
C VAL A 24 5.40 -7.18 15.98
N ALA A 25 4.35 -6.65 15.32
CA ALA A 25 3.97 -5.26 15.49
C ALA A 25 3.50 -4.99 16.92
N ASP A 26 3.95 -3.86 17.47
CA ASP A 26 3.57 -3.38 18.81
C ASP A 26 2.61 -2.18 18.72
N ASP A 27 2.13 -1.71 19.88
CA ASP A 27 1.20 -0.58 19.95
C ASP A 27 1.75 0.69 19.29
N GLN A 28 3.07 0.90 19.33
CA GLN A 28 3.70 2.08 18.74
C GLN A 28 3.60 2.04 17.21
N ASP A 29 3.69 0.87 16.59
CA ASP A 29 3.52 0.73 15.14
C ASP A 29 2.11 1.14 14.69
N PHE A 30 1.06 0.75 15.43
CA PHE A 30 -0.32 1.12 15.14
C PHE A 30 -0.60 2.60 15.46
N LEU A 31 -0.04 3.13 16.56
CA LEU A 31 -0.09 4.56 16.87
C LEU A 31 0.61 5.41 15.81
N ASN A 32 1.69 4.91 15.20
CA ASN A 32 2.35 5.59 14.09
C ASN A 32 1.43 5.71 12.87
N LEU A 33 0.67 4.66 12.52
CA LEU A 33 -0.36 4.77 11.48
C LEU A 33 -1.41 5.83 11.86
N LYS A 34 -1.89 5.81 13.11
CA LYS A 34 -2.87 6.79 13.59
C LYS A 34 -2.37 8.22 13.44
N HIS A 35 -1.13 8.49 13.86
CA HIS A 35 -0.50 9.80 13.66
C HIS A 35 -0.40 10.17 12.18
N LEU A 36 0.00 9.25 11.29
CA LEU A 36 0.07 9.54 9.85
C LEU A 36 -1.28 9.95 9.26
N VAL A 37 -2.37 9.31 9.68
CA VAL A 37 -3.72 9.63 9.17
C VAL A 37 -4.30 10.91 9.79
N GLU A 38 -4.05 11.16 11.07
CA GLU A 38 -4.58 12.33 11.80
C GLU A 38 -3.73 13.60 11.62
N ASP A 39 -2.42 13.47 11.36
CA ASP A 39 -1.51 14.61 11.19
C ASP A 39 -1.89 15.44 9.96
N GLU A 40 -1.90 16.76 10.13
CA GLU A 40 -2.07 17.73 9.04
C GLU A 40 -0.74 18.32 8.52
N PRO A 41 0.30 18.60 9.36
CA PRO A 41 1.51 19.26 8.88
C PRO A 41 2.26 18.51 7.77
N GLY A 42 2.52 19.24 6.68
CA GLY A 42 3.27 18.74 5.52
C GLY A 42 2.45 17.94 4.50
N TRP A 43 1.15 17.75 4.73
CA TRP A 43 0.23 17.17 3.76
C TRP A 43 -0.36 18.24 2.85
N THR A 44 -0.38 17.98 1.55
CA THR A 44 -1.05 18.82 0.55
C THR A 44 -2.32 18.10 0.08
N LEU A 45 -3.48 18.74 0.20
CA LEU A 45 -4.74 18.22 -0.34
C LEU A 45 -4.71 18.30 -1.87
N GLU A 46 -4.75 17.15 -2.55
CA GLU A 46 -4.71 17.05 -4.02
C GLU A 46 -6.10 16.75 -4.60
N PHE A 47 -7.01 16.18 -3.80
CA PHE A 47 -8.38 15.82 -4.22
C PHE A 47 -9.38 15.95 -3.08
N ASN A 48 -10.57 16.43 -3.40
CA ASN A 48 -11.71 16.46 -2.49
C ASN A 48 -13.00 16.41 -3.31
N LYS A 49 -13.66 15.25 -3.34
CA LYS A 49 -14.93 15.08 -4.06
C LYS A 49 -15.76 14.01 -3.38
N GLU A 50 -17.07 14.25 -3.30
CA GLU A 50 -18.04 13.33 -2.71
C GLU A 50 -17.61 12.93 -1.29
N ASN A 51 -17.34 11.64 -1.08
CA ASN A 51 -16.99 11.07 0.20
C ASN A 51 -15.48 10.83 0.35
N THR A 52 -14.64 11.30 -0.58
CA THR A 52 -13.22 10.97 -0.64
C THR A 52 -12.33 12.19 -0.72
N LYS A 53 -11.29 12.20 0.11
CA LYS A 53 -10.22 13.20 0.12
C LYS A 53 -8.88 12.50 -0.02
N VAL A 54 -7.98 13.10 -0.80
CA VAL A 54 -6.63 12.56 -1.06
C VAL A 54 -5.60 13.65 -0.80
N TRP A 55 -4.60 13.32 0.00
CA TRP A 55 -3.46 14.18 0.30
C TRP A 55 -2.17 13.51 -0.12
N THR A 56 -1.15 14.32 -0.40
CA THR A 56 0.21 13.83 -0.63
C THR A 56 1.22 14.56 0.23
N LYS A 57 2.32 13.88 0.56
CA LYS A 57 3.44 14.42 1.33
C LYS A 57 4.74 13.92 0.71
N ALA A 58 5.75 14.78 0.65
CA ALA A 58 7.08 14.35 0.23
C ALA A 58 7.64 13.34 1.24
N ALA A 59 8.25 12.26 0.75
CA ALA A 59 8.87 11.24 1.60
C ALA A 59 10.39 11.40 1.55
N PRO A 60 11.11 11.34 2.68
CA PRO A 60 12.56 11.47 2.68
C PRO A 60 13.28 10.24 2.11
N THR A 61 12.63 9.06 2.10
CA THR A 61 13.28 7.80 1.71
C THR A 61 13.12 7.44 0.23
N THR A 62 12.27 8.14 -0.52
CA THR A 62 11.98 7.81 -1.93
C THR A 62 11.65 9.08 -2.71
N ASN A 63 11.83 9.05 -4.04
CA ASN A 63 11.38 10.14 -4.92
C ASN A 63 9.86 10.16 -5.14
N PHE A 64 9.13 9.24 -4.53
CA PHE A 64 7.69 9.09 -4.63
C PHE A 64 7.03 9.69 -3.38
N LYS A 65 5.95 10.45 -3.61
CA LYS A 65 5.18 11.01 -2.51
C LYS A 65 4.48 9.91 -1.72
N MET A 66 4.42 10.08 -0.40
CA MET A 66 3.47 9.38 0.44
C MET A 66 2.05 9.89 0.13
N VAL A 67 1.07 9.01 0.18
CA VAL A 67 -0.34 9.32 -0.04
C VAL A 67 -1.14 9.03 1.22
N LYS A 68 -2.12 9.89 1.49
CA LYS A 68 -3.16 9.69 2.50
C LYS A 68 -4.53 9.82 1.84
N VAL A 69 -5.46 8.94 2.18
CA VAL A 69 -6.85 8.97 1.73
C VAL A 69 -7.76 8.90 2.94
N ASN A 70 -8.79 9.74 2.97
CA ASN A 70 -9.89 9.66 3.92
C ASN A 70 -11.16 9.47 3.10
N ALA A 71 -11.91 8.41 3.39
CA ALA A 71 -13.09 8.04 2.64
C ALA A 71 -14.24 7.62 3.57
N ALA A 72 -15.46 8.07 3.26
CA ALA A 72 -16.66 7.60 3.93
C ALA A 72 -17.33 6.48 3.11
N PHE A 73 -17.70 5.40 3.79
CA PHE A 73 -18.39 4.23 3.24
C PHE A 73 -19.79 4.17 3.84
N PRO A 74 -20.77 4.92 3.29
CA PRO A 74 -22.13 4.90 3.80
C PRO A 74 -22.73 3.50 3.65
N ASN A 75 -23.52 3.09 4.64
CA ASN A 75 -24.24 1.81 4.68
C ASN A 75 -23.34 0.56 4.63
N VAL A 76 -22.05 0.68 4.97
CA VAL A 76 -21.13 -0.44 5.12
C VAL A 76 -20.75 -0.59 6.59
N ASP A 77 -20.99 -1.77 7.14
CA ASP A 77 -20.54 -2.10 8.49
C ASP A 77 -18.99 -2.14 8.55
N PRO A 78 -18.34 -1.56 9.58
CA PRO A 78 -16.88 -1.60 9.70
C PRO A 78 -16.30 -3.02 9.70
N ASP A 79 -17.01 -4.04 10.21
CA ASP A 79 -16.58 -5.44 10.14
C ASP A 79 -16.58 -5.94 8.69
N VAL A 80 -17.54 -5.52 7.87
CA VAL A 80 -17.60 -5.89 6.44
C VAL A 80 -16.41 -5.31 5.68
N LEU A 81 -16.11 -4.02 5.87
CA LEU A 81 -14.94 -3.42 5.23
C LEU A 81 -13.64 -4.10 5.68
N TYR A 82 -13.53 -4.39 6.98
CA TYR A 82 -12.37 -5.08 7.53
C TYR A 82 -12.22 -6.51 6.99
N ASP A 83 -13.32 -7.24 6.85
CA ASP A 83 -13.34 -8.57 6.24
C ASP A 83 -12.88 -8.54 4.78
N VAL A 84 -13.38 -7.58 3.99
CA VAL A 84 -12.99 -7.43 2.57
C VAL A 84 -11.50 -7.15 2.42
N LEU A 85 -10.90 -6.39 3.34
CA LEU A 85 -9.46 -6.11 3.35
C LEU A 85 -8.62 -7.34 3.73
N HIS A 86 -9.19 -8.29 4.47
CA HIS A 86 -8.49 -9.50 4.93
C HIS A 86 -8.66 -10.72 4.03
N ASP A 87 -9.85 -10.91 3.45
CA ASP A 87 -10.27 -12.15 2.81
C ASP A 87 -9.53 -12.41 1.48
N PRO A 88 -8.54 -13.32 1.46
CA PRO A 88 -7.73 -13.56 0.26
C PRO A 88 -8.48 -14.36 -0.81
N GLU A 89 -9.56 -15.06 -0.46
CA GLU A 89 -10.41 -15.75 -1.42
C GLU A 89 -11.29 -14.74 -2.14
N TYR A 90 -11.92 -13.84 -1.39
CA TYR A 90 -12.71 -12.78 -2.00
C TYR A 90 -11.85 -11.82 -2.81
N ARG A 91 -10.59 -11.64 -2.39
CA ARG A 91 -9.65 -10.80 -3.12
C ARG A 91 -9.51 -11.19 -4.60
N LYS A 92 -9.57 -12.47 -4.92
CA LYS A 92 -9.53 -12.98 -6.31
C LYS A 92 -10.72 -12.54 -7.17
N VAL A 93 -11.83 -12.18 -6.53
CA VAL A 93 -13.07 -11.78 -7.20
C VAL A 93 -13.01 -10.32 -7.63
N TRP A 94 -12.53 -9.45 -6.74
CA TRP A 94 -12.59 -8.00 -6.94
C TRP A 94 -11.23 -7.36 -7.23
N ASP A 95 -10.12 -8.11 -7.24
CA ASP A 95 -8.82 -7.62 -7.71
C ASP A 95 -8.46 -8.23 -9.07
N THR A 96 -8.70 -7.48 -10.13
CA THR A 96 -8.44 -7.90 -11.51
C THR A 96 -6.95 -7.83 -11.89
N HIS A 97 -6.09 -7.26 -11.04
CA HIS A 97 -4.68 -7.07 -11.36
C HIS A 97 -3.76 -8.07 -10.66
N MET A 98 -4.25 -8.75 -9.63
CA MET A 98 -3.53 -9.82 -8.96
C MET A 98 -3.19 -10.94 -9.95
N ILE A 99 -1.90 -11.27 -10.03
CA ILE A 99 -1.40 -12.42 -10.78
C ILE A 99 -1.39 -13.64 -9.87
N GLU A 100 -0.79 -13.49 -8.70
CA GLU A 100 -0.70 -14.56 -7.71
C GLU A 100 -0.44 -13.99 -6.32
N GLN A 101 -0.84 -14.78 -5.32
CA GLN A 101 -0.61 -14.53 -3.91
C GLN A 101 -0.23 -15.86 -3.26
N HIS A 102 0.81 -15.85 -2.41
CA HIS A 102 1.23 -17.00 -1.63
C HIS A 102 1.32 -16.62 -0.16
N ASP A 103 0.67 -17.39 0.71
CA ASP A 103 0.88 -17.29 2.16
C ASP A 103 2.20 -17.95 2.54
N ILE A 104 3.13 -17.18 3.12
CA ILE A 104 4.45 -17.68 3.55
C ILE A 104 4.34 -18.31 4.94
N GLY A 105 3.59 -17.67 5.84
CA GLY A 105 3.35 -18.19 7.19
C GLY A 105 2.92 -17.10 8.17
N SER A 106 2.71 -17.47 9.43
CA SER A 106 2.40 -16.54 10.53
C SER A 106 3.54 -16.40 11.54
N LEU A 107 3.77 -15.18 12.03
CA LEU A 107 4.59 -14.93 13.22
C LEU A 107 3.78 -15.20 14.48
N ASN A 108 2.55 -14.68 14.52
CA ASN A 108 1.59 -14.87 15.60
C ASN A 108 0.16 -14.77 15.00
N PRO A 109 -0.92 -14.86 15.82
CA PRO A 109 -2.30 -14.69 15.36
C PRO A 109 -2.62 -13.45 14.51
N ASN A 110 -1.86 -12.37 14.68
CA ASN A 110 -2.14 -11.06 14.12
C ASN A 110 -1.03 -10.53 13.21
N ASN A 111 -0.08 -11.38 12.86
CA ASN A 111 1.10 -11.01 12.08
C ASN A 111 1.42 -12.15 11.11
N ASP A 112 1.33 -11.91 9.81
CA ASP A 112 1.65 -12.87 8.77
C ASP A 112 2.63 -12.33 7.72
N LEU A 113 3.27 -13.25 7.01
CA LEU A 113 4.09 -12.97 5.85
C LEU A 113 3.42 -13.52 4.60
N GLY A 114 3.42 -12.72 3.54
CA GLY A 114 2.80 -13.06 2.26
C GLY A 114 3.64 -12.59 1.09
N TYR A 115 3.53 -13.31 -0.02
CA TYR A 115 3.98 -12.87 -1.33
C TYR A 115 2.78 -12.40 -2.14
N TYR A 116 2.96 -11.32 -2.89
CA TYR A 116 1.93 -10.76 -3.76
C TYR A 116 2.55 -10.27 -5.07
N ALA A 117 1.94 -10.63 -6.20
CA ALA A 117 2.37 -10.19 -7.52
C ALA A 117 1.21 -9.65 -8.35
N MET A 118 1.49 -8.62 -9.15
CA MET A 118 0.48 -7.88 -9.89
C MET A 118 0.89 -7.52 -11.31
N THR A 119 -0.12 -7.31 -12.15
CA THR A 119 0.05 -6.68 -13.46
C THR A 119 0.16 -5.16 -13.33
N CYS A 120 1.07 -4.57 -14.10
CA CYS A 120 1.11 -3.13 -14.33
C CYS A 120 0.71 -2.82 -15.77
N PRO A 121 0.18 -1.61 -16.05
CA PRO A 121 -0.29 -1.29 -17.38
C PRO A 121 0.90 -1.21 -18.35
N SER A 122 0.76 -1.89 -19.49
CA SER A 122 1.79 -1.95 -20.54
C SER A 122 2.23 -0.54 -20.96
N PRO A 123 3.53 -0.27 -21.16
CA PRO A 123 4.66 -1.22 -21.22
C PRO A 123 5.42 -1.38 -19.89
N VAL A 124 4.81 -1.02 -18.76
CA VAL A 124 5.48 -1.08 -17.45
C VAL A 124 5.50 -2.53 -16.94
N SER A 125 6.70 -3.04 -16.58
CA SER A 125 6.88 -4.42 -16.11
C SER A 125 5.98 -4.78 -14.92
N LYS A 126 5.72 -6.07 -14.71
CA LYS A 126 4.97 -6.55 -13.55
C LYS A 126 5.74 -6.30 -12.25
N ARG A 127 5.03 -6.22 -11.12
CA ARG A 127 5.61 -5.99 -9.79
C ARG A 127 5.32 -7.14 -8.86
N ASP A 128 6.25 -7.39 -7.94
CA ASP A 128 6.04 -8.30 -6.83
C ASP A 128 6.54 -7.74 -5.50
N PHE A 129 6.01 -8.30 -4.42
CA PHE A 129 6.26 -7.91 -3.05
C PHE A 129 6.38 -9.14 -2.17
N VAL A 130 7.25 -9.03 -1.16
CA VAL A 130 7.21 -9.86 0.03
C VAL A 130 6.85 -8.93 1.18
N LEU A 131 5.72 -9.18 1.84
CA LEU A 131 5.13 -8.28 2.81
C LEU A 131 5.00 -8.99 4.15
N GLN A 132 5.34 -8.28 5.23
CA GLN A 132 4.74 -8.57 6.53
C GLN A 132 3.48 -7.75 6.65
N ARG A 133 2.39 -8.36 7.12
CA ARG A 133 1.14 -7.69 7.45
C ARG A 133 0.79 -7.96 8.91
N SER A 134 0.36 -6.90 9.60
CA SER A 134 0.00 -6.92 11.01
C SER A 134 -1.33 -6.21 11.21
N TRP A 135 -2.19 -6.71 12.09
CA TRP A 135 -3.52 -6.14 12.30
C TRP A 135 -3.95 -6.12 13.76
N LEU A 136 -4.81 -5.16 14.11
CA LEU A 136 -5.30 -4.94 15.46
C LEU A 136 -6.77 -4.51 15.40
N ASP A 137 -7.61 -5.14 16.19
CA ASP A 137 -9.01 -4.75 16.39
C ASP A 137 -9.22 -4.36 17.85
N THR A 138 -9.54 -3.10 18.10
CA THR A 138 -9.81 -2.57 19.44
C THR A 138 -11.30 -2.56 19.79
N GLY A 139 -12.17 -3.05 18.88
CA GLY A 139 -13.62 -2.92 18.92
C GLY A 139 -14.13 -1.54 18.47
N GLN A 140 -13.35 -0.46 18.68
CA GLN A 140 -13.70 0.89 18.21
C GLN A 140 -12.96 1.28 16.91
N GLU A 141 -11.75 0.77 16.74
CA GLU A 141 -10.85 1.09 15.64
C GLU A 141 -10.18 -0.20 15.18
N LYS A 142 -10.14 -0.42 13.86
CA LYS A 142 -9.55 -1.61 13.25
C LYS A 142 -8.40 -1.21 12.33
N TYR A 143 -7.25 -1.81 12.55
CA TYR A 143 -5.98 -1.46 11.92
C TYR A 143 -5.46 -2.61 11.08
N ILE A 144 -4.87 -2.28 9.94
CA ILE A 144 -4.01 -3.18 9.17
C ILE A 144 -2.81 -2.37 8.73
N ILE A 145 -1.59 -2.83 9.02
CA ILE A 145 -0.35 -2.26 8.51
C ILE A 145 0.42 -3.33 7.76
N ASN A 146 1.12 -2.94 6.70
CA ASN A 146 2.08 -3.80 6.03
C ASN A 146 3.30 -3.02 5.56
N HIS A 147 4.42 -3.73 5.43
CA HIS A 147 5.67 -3.24 4.86
C HIS A 147 6.45 -4.39 4.22
N SER A 148 7.38 -4.04 3.34
CA SER A 148 8.21 -5.01 2.64
C SER A 148 9.30 -5.59 3.54
N VAL A 149 9.40 -6.92 3.48
CA VAL A 149 10.39 -7.72 4.20
C VAL A 149 11.13 -8.63 3.24
N PHE A 150 12.17 -9.31 3.71
CA PHE A 150 12.87 -10.32 2.92
C PHE A 150 12.49 -11.72 3.38
N HIS A 151 12.49 -12.68 2.45
CA HIS A 151 12.39 -14.09 2.77
C HIS A 151 13.21 -14.89 1.76
N LYS A 152 14.12 -15.75 2.22
CA LYS A 152 15.06 -16.49 1.36
C LYS A 152 14.37 -17.34 0.28
N GLY A 153 13.15 -17.81 0.57
CA GLY A 153 12.33 -18.63 -0.34
C GLY A 153 11.60 -17.82 -1.41
N PHE A 154 11.60 -16.49 -1.33
CA PHE A 154 10.94 -15.59 -2.28
C PHE A 154 11.92 -14.53 -2.82
N PRO A 155 13.05 -14.95 -3.44
CA PRO A 155 14.01 -14.02 -4.03
C PRO A 155 13.37 -13.24 -5.19
N PRO A 156 13.95 -12.10 -5.60
CA PRO A 156 13.54 -11.37 -6.79
C PRO A 156 13.51 -12.26 -8.04
N ARG A 157 12.48 -12.11 -8.87
CA ARG A 157 12.22 -12.94 -10.05
C ARG A 157 12.40 -12.13 -11.33
N LYS A 158 12.95 -12.74 -12.38
CA LYS A 158 13.26 -12.07 -13.65
C LYS A 158 12.06 -11.37 -14.32
N ASP A 159 10.86 -11.93 -14.19
CA ASP A 159 9.65 -11.41 -14.84
C ASP A 159 8.99 -10.25 -14.06
N PHE A 160 9.49 -9.96 -12.86
CA PHE A 160 8.93 -8.98 -11.93
C PHE A 160 10.00 -7.98 -11.49
N ILE A 161 9.59 -6.73 -11.31
CA ILE A 161 10.40 -5.77 -10.56
C ILE A 161 9.97 -5.86 -9.10
N ARG A 162 10.90 -6.22 -8.22
CA ARG A 162 10.70 -6.22 -6.77
C ARG A 162 10.50 -4.80 -6.31
N ALA A 163 9.28 -4.46 -5.91
CA ALA A 163 8.94 -3.15 -5.39
C ALA A 163 8.95 -3.16 -3.85
N LYS A 164 8.99 -1.96 -3.25
CA LYS A 164 9.16 -1.77 -1.81
C LYS A 164 7.99 -0.97 -1.26
N SER A 165 7.19 -1.56 -0.37
CA SER A 165 6.26 -0.83 0.49
C SER A 165 6.95 -0.49 1.80
N TYR A 166 7.13 0.79 2.10
CA TYR A 166 7.68 1.23 3.39
C TYR A 166 6.61 1.21 4.47
N ILE A 167 5.39 1.60 4.11
CA ILE A 167 4.20 1.41 4.90
C ILE A 167 3.01 1.43 3.96
N THR A 168 2.07 0.52 4.16
CA THR A 168 0.69 0.64 3.69
C THR A 168 -0.21 0.35 4.88
N GLY A 169 -1.13 1.25 5.16
CA GLY A 169 -1.93 1.23 6.37
C GLY A 169 -3.41 1.51 6.10
N PHE A 170 -4.27 0.77 6.77
CA PHE A 170 -5.72 0.94 6.78
C PHE A 170 -6.18 1.13 8.23
N LEU A 171 -6.98 2.16 8.47
CA LEU A 171 -7.68 2.40 9.72
C LEU A 171 -9.17 2.52 9.42
N VAL A 172 -9.95 1.56 9.92
CA VAL A 172 -11.41 1.53 9.78
C VAL A 172 -12.04 1.99 11.09
N ARG A 173 -12.99 2.93 11.00
CA ARG A 173 -13.71 3.48 12.15
C ARG A 173 -15.22 3.51 11.88
N PRO A 174 -16.08 3.21 12.86
CA PRO A 174 -17.51 3.36 12.69
C PRO A 174 -17.88 4.84 12.44
N SER A 175 -18.87 5.07 11.60
CA SER A 175 -19.49 6.39 11.47
C SER A 175 -20.41 6.66 12.67
N LYS A 176 -20.62 7.94 13.00
CA LYS A 176 -21.60 8.35 14.03
C LYS A 176 -23.05 8.08 13.64
N THR A 177 -23.31 7.90 12.36
CA THR A 177 -24.65 7.67 11.81
C THR A 177 -24.78 6.21 11.39
N HIS A 178 -24.55 5.92 10.10
CA HIS A 178 -24.61 4.58 9.52
C HIS A 178 -23.52 4.44 8.46
N GLY A 179 -22.73 3.39 8.55
CA GLY A 179 -21.54 3.17 7.72
C GLY A 179 -20.23 3.23 8.51
N CYS A 180 -19.11 3.34 7.79
CA CYS A 180 -17.78 3.48 8.37
C CYS A 180 -16.93 4.52 7.62
N TYR A 181 -15.79 4.87 8.20
CA TYR A 181 -14.72 5.64 7.58
C TYR A 181 -13.52 4.75 7.36
N LEU A 182 -12.87 4.94 6.21
CA LEU A 182 -11.55 4.41 5.91
C LEU A 182 -10.55 5.55 5.87
N ASP A 183 -9.56 5.48 6.75
CA ASP A 183 -8.31 6.21 6.58
C ASP A 183 -7.26 5.25 6.02
N TYR A 184 -6.57 5.70 4.98
CA TYR A 184 -5.61 4.90 4.25
C TYR A 184 -4.33 5.69 4.02
N VAL A 185 -3.18 5.08 4.26
CA VAL A 185 -1.86 5.69 4.00
C VAL A 185 -0.98 4.71 3.25
N SER A 186 -0.21 5.21 2.29
CA SER A 186 0.88 4.45 1.71
C SER A 186 2.09 5.28 1.33
N GLN A 187 3.24 4.68 1.55
CA GLN A 187 4.54 5.11 1.05
C GLN A 187 5.21 3.90 0.42
N SER A 188 5.27 3.90 -0.91
CA SER A 188 5.83 2.81 -1.68
C SER A 188 6.79 3.32 -2.76
N ASP A 189 7.73 2.47 -3.17
CA ASP A 189 8.62 2.66 -4.31
C ASP A 189 8.42 1.49 -5.29
N PRO A 190 8.02 1.73 -6.55
CA PRO A 190 7.72 0.67 -7.51
C PRO A 190 9.00 0.03 -8.05
N CYS A 191 10.14 0.64 -7.72
CA CYS A 191 11.49 0.37 -8.20
C CYS A 191 11.55 0.26 -9.73
N GLY A 192 12.73 -0.15 -10.21
CA GLY A 192 13.02 -0.28 -11.64
C GLY A 192 13.47 1.03 -12.29
N LYS A 193 14.23 0.88 -13.37
CA LYS A 193 14.76 2.00 -14.14
C LYS A 193 13.70 2.49 -15.11
N LEU A 194 13.51 3.80 -15.21
CA LEU A 194 12.82 4.38 -16.37
C LEU A 194 13.66 4.05 -17.62
N PRO A 195 13.06 3.60 -18.74
CA PRO A 195 13.83 3.30 -19.95
C PRO A 195 14.71 4.49 -20.36
N SER A 196 15.99 4.26 -20.64
CA SER A 196 16.97 5.33 -20.95
C SER A 196 16.61 6.19 -22.17
N VAL A 197 15.80 5.66 -23.10
CA VAL A 197 15.24 6.37 -24.27
C VAL A 197 14.36 7.58 -23.87
N LEU A 198 13.85 7.58 -22.64
CA LEU A 198 12.90 8.56 -22.12
C LEU A 198 13.54 9.90 -21.70
N VAL A 199 14.88 9.93 -21.58
CA VAL A 199 15.65 11.08 -21.06
C VAL A 199 16.09 12.05 -22.17
N ASN A 200 16.00 11.66 -23.45
CA ASN A 200 16.36 12.51 -24.57
C ASN A 200 15.19 13.46 -24.93
N LYS A 201 15.49 14.76 -25.18
CA LYS A 201 14.56 15.90 -25.25
C LYS A 201 13.35 15.79 -26.21
N LEU A 202 13.20 14.72 -26.99
CA LEU A 202 12.08 14.52 -27.91
C LEU A 202 10.87 13.79 -27.29
N THR A 203 11.00 13.23 -26.08
CA THR A 203 10.00 12.31 -25.50
C THR A 203 9.22 12.89 -24.32
N GLN A 204 9.14 14.20 -24.08
CA GLN A 204 8.48 14.73 -22.87
C GLN A 204 7.02 14.27 -22.66
N LYS A 205 6.23 14.03 -23.71
CA LYS A 205 4.86 13.50 -23.57
C LYS A 205 4.85 12.00 -23.22
N VAL A 206 5.67 11.21 -23.90
CA VAL A 206 5.83 9.76 -23.64
C VAL A 206 6.47 9.54 -22.27
N ALA A 207 7.42 10.38 -21.88
CA ALA A 207 8.07 10.40 -20.58
C ALA A 207 7.07 10.66 -19.46
N ARG A 208 6.26 11.71 -19.60
CA ARG A 208 5.16 11.99 -18.65
C ARG A 208 4.16 10.84 -18.57
N LYS A 209 3.83 10.18 -19.69
CA LYS A 209 2.93 9.01 -19.73
C LYS A 209 3.55 7.78 -19.06
N LEU A 210 4.81 7.44 -19.33
CA LEU A 210 5.49 6.31 -18.68
C LEU A 210 5.75 6.56 -17.20
N ILE A 211 6.11 7.79 -16.81
CA ILE A 211 6.22 8.20 -15.40
C ILE A 211 4.85 8.06 -14.71
N ALA A 212 3.78 8.52 -15.35
CA ALA A 212 2.41 8.32 -14.86
C ALA A 212 2.03 6.84 -14.73
N LEU A 213 2.46 5.97 -15.65
CA LEU A 213 2.26 4.52 -15.59
C LEU A 213 3.10 3.85 -14.48
N PHE A 214 4.30 4.34 -14.20
CA PHE A 214 5.10 3.93 -13.05
C PHE A 214 4.42 4.33 -11.73
N PHE A 215 3.88 5.54 -11.64
CA PHE A 215 3.03 5.93 -10.52
C PHE A 215 1.73 5.12 -10.46
N LEU A 216 1.15 4.72 -11.61
CA LEU A 216 -0.03 3.85 -11.64
C LEU A 216 0.31 2.43 -11.15
N CYS A 217 1.52 1.96 -11.37
CA CYS A 217 2.04 0.69 -10.86
C CYS A 217 2.26 0.71 -9.33
N LEU A 218 2.73 1.85 -8.77
CA LEU A 218 2.68 2.09 -7.32
C LEU A 218 1.28 2.09 -6.76
N ARG A 219 0.39 2.83 -7.42
CA ARG A 219 -1.01 2.96 -7.05
C ARG A 219 -1.70 1.59 -7.09
N ARG A 220 -1.21 0.67 -7.93
CA ARG A 220 -1.64 -0.73 -7.96
C ARG A 220 -1.15 -1.63 -6.84
N LEU A 221 -0.52 -1.11 -5.80
CA LEU A 221 -0.30 -1.85 -4.55
C LEU A 221 -1.51 -1.86 -3.61
N GLU A 222 -2.47 -0.98 -3.86
CA GLU A 222 -3.22 -0.34 -2.78
C GLU A 222 -4.73 -0.70 -2.79
N ASN A 223 -5.11 -1.61 -3.72
CA ASN A 223 -6.38 -2.32 -3.94
C ASN A 223 -7.24 -1.78 -5.11
N MET A 224 -7.17 -2.43 -6.29
CA MET A 224 -7.55 -1.80 -7.54
C MET A 224 -8.37 -2.62 -8.52
N LEU A 225 -9.40 -1.95 -9.04
CA LEU A 225 -10.02 -2.21 -10.34
C LEU A 225 -9.86 -0.98 -11.24
N LEU A 226 -9.55 -1.23 -12.50
CA LEU A 226 -9.99 -0.42 -13.63
C LEU A 226 -10.61 -1.40 -14.62
N ASP A 227 -11.83 -1.12 -15.05
CA ASP A 227 -12.42 -1.72 -16.24
C ASP A 227 -11.75 -1.13 -17.50
N SER A 228 -11.63 -1.98 -18.50
CA SER A 228 -11.04 -1.77 -19.84
C SER A 228 -11.67 -0.67 -20.70
N SER A 229 -12.66 0.07 -20.19
CA SER A 229 -13.45 1.06 -20.96
C SER A 229 -12.90 2.49 -20.94
N TRP A 230 -11.84 2.81 -20.16
CA TRP A 230 -11.38 4.20 -19.95
C TRP A 230 -9.92 4.52 -20.36
N ASP A 231 -9.26 3.67 -21.14
CA ASP A 231 -7.91 3.92 -21.68
C ASP A 231 -7.78 5.25 -22.48
N THR A 232 -8.90 5.84 -22.87
CA THR A 232 -8.98 7.10 -23.62
C THR A 232 -8.75 8.35 -22.77
N VAL A 233 -9.02 8.32 -21.45
CA VAL A 233 -8.97 9.52 -20.57
C VAL A 233 -7.55 9.82 -20.05
N LEU A 234 -6.68 8.81 -20.02
CA LEU A 234 -5.28 8.96 -19.60
C LEU A 234 -4.41 9.71 -20.62
N CYS A 235 -4.95 10.06 -21.79
CA CYS A 235 -4.21 10.72 -22.86
C CYS A 235 -4.17 12.26 -22.76
N VAL A 236 -4.88 12.89 -21.82
CA VAL A 236 -5.12 14.35 -21.87
C VAL A 236 -4.69 15.14 -20.62
N ASN A 237 -4.46 14.53 -19.46
CA ASN A 237 -4.25 15.29 -18.21
C ASN A 237 -2.81 15.35 -17.68
N PRO A 238 -2.35 16.50 -17.16
CA PRO A 238 -1.05 16.63 -16.51
C PRO A 238 -0.94 15.72 -15.29
N THR A 239 0.28 15.25 -15.01
CA THR A 239 0.66 14.27 -13.97
C THR A 239 0.08 14.53 -12.57
N HIS A 240 -0.29 15.77 -12.25
CA HIS A 240 -0.91 16.17 -10.99
C HIS A 240 -2.36 15.65 -10.79
N LEU A 241 -3.12 15.38 -11.86
CA LEU A 241 -4.52 14.96 -11.77
C LEU A 241 -4.71 13.44 -11.63
N LEU A 242 -3.65 12.65 -11.81
CA LEU A 242 -3.76 11.18 -11.89
C LEU A 242 -3.71 10.48 -10.52
N ILE A 243 -3.08 11.09 -9.51
CA ILE A 243 -3.05 10.57 -8.12
C ILE A 243 -4.48 10.63 -7.56
N PRO A 244 -5.11 11.82 -7.45
CA PRO A 244 -6.52 12.02 -7.10
C PRO A 244 -7.53 11.00 -7.66
N SER A 245 -7.60 10.88 -8.99
CA SER A 245 -8.63 10.09 -9.66
C SER A 245 -8.50 8.60 -9.39
N TYR A 246 -7.28 8.10 -9.22
CA TYR A 246 -7.04 6.70 -8.89
C TYR A 246 -7.56 6.35 -7.49
N TYR A 247 -7.18 7.10 -6.46
CA TYR A 247 -7.59 6.78 -5.08
C TYR A 247 -9.09 6.96 -4.88
N PHE A 248 -9.71 7.87 -5.63
CA PHE A 248 -11.15 7.95 -5.72
C PHE A 248 -11.77 6.66 -6.28
N GLN A 249 -11.21 6.12 -7.38
CA GLN A 249 -11.67 4.86 -7.96
C GLN A 249 -11.42 3.64 -7.06
N MET A 250 -10.24 3.59 -6.42
CA MET A 250 -9.88 2.57 -5.42
C MET A 250 -10.94 2.49 -4.32
N VAL A 251 -11.35 3.64 -3.79
CA VAL A 251 -12.42 3.74 -2.77
C VAL A 251 -13.76 3.27 -3.33
N ALA A 252 -14.14 3.70 -4.54
CA ALA A 252 -15.41 3.29 -5.16
C ALA A 252 -15.48 1.76 -5.35
N THR A 253 -14.42 1.18 -5.90
CA THR A 253 -14.27 -0.27 -6.06
C THR A 253 -14.33 -1.03 -4.74
N LEU A 254 -13.63 -0.54 -3.72
CA LEU A 254 -13.67 -1.16 -2.40
C LEU A 254 -15.07 -1.07 -1.79
N HIS A 255 -15.79 0.03 -2.04
CA HIS A 255 -17.17 0.19 -1.59
C HIS A 255 -18.11 -0.80 -2.26
N GLU A 256 -18.00 -0.97 -3.59
CA GLU A 256 -18.73 -1.99 -4.35
C GLU A 256 -18.44 -3.41 -3.85
N ALA A 257 -17.15 -3.72 -3.59
CA ALA A 257 -16.75 -5.00 -3.01
C ALA A 257 -17.38 -5.23 -1.62
N CYS A 258 -17.44 -4.20 -0.78
CA CYS A 258 -18.11 -4.28 0.52
C CYS A 258 -19.62 -4.54 0.39
N GLN A 259 -20.28 -3.98 -0.62
CA GLN A 259 -21.70 -4.23 -0.87
C GLN A 259 -21.95 -5.67 -1.32
N GLY A 260 -21.05 -6.25 -2.11
CA GLY A 260 -21.15 -7.64 -2.60
C GLY A 260 -20.71 -8.71 -1.58
N TYR A 261 -19.84 -8.35 -0.63
CA TYR A 261 -19.19 -9.32 0.27
C TYR A 261 -20.16 -10.16 1.13
N PRO A 262 -21.20 -9.60 1.77
CA PRO A 262 -22.07 -10.39 2.65
C PRO A 262 -22.81 -11.53 1.92
N GLU A 263 -23.23 -11.31 0.68
CA GLU A 263 -23.86 -12.34 -0.14
C GLU A 263 -22.84 -13.37 -0.61
N TRP A 264 -21.70 -12.90 -1.13
CA TRP A 264 -20.63 -13.78 -1.57
C TRP A 264 -20.15 -14.70 -0.42
N LYS A 265 -19.86 -14.13 0.75
CA LYS A 265 -19.28 -14.87 1.89
C LYS A 265 -20.23 -15.92 2.43
N ARG A 266 -21.55 -15.72 2.33
CA ARG A 266 -22.57 -16.72 2.69
C ARG A 266 -22.40 -18.04 1.92
N GLN A 267 -21.90 -17.94 0.69
CA GLN A 267 -21.72 -19.06 -0.22
C GLN A 267 -20.28 -19.64 -0.18
N HIS A 268 -19.34 -18.98 0.51
CA HIS A 268 -17.92 -19.30 0.51
C HIS A 268 -17.37 -19.41 1.93
N ASN A 269 -17.74 -20.50 2.63
CA ASN A 269 -17.33 -20.77 4.00
C ASN A 269 -17.59 -19.59 4.95
N PRO A 270 -18.86 -19.27 5.26
CA PRO A 270 -19.24 -18.03 5.97
C PRO A 270 -18.59 -17.84 7.34
N HIS A 271 -18.30 -18.96 8.02
CA HIS A 271 -17.67 -18.96 9.34
C HIS A 271 -16.13 -18.94 9.29
N TRP A 272 -15.54 -19.11 8.11
CA TRP A 272 -14.09 -19.07 7.92
C TRP A 272 -13.61 -17.63 7.81
N LYS A 273 -13.17 -17.09 8.94
CA LYS A 273 -12.62 -15.73 9.12
C LYS A 273 -11.47 -15.79 10.14
N PRO A 274 -10.30 -16.36 9.76
CA PRO A 274 -9.19 -16.57 10.68
C PRO A 274 -8.59 -15.28 11.24
N TRP A 275 -8.84 -14.12 10.61
CA TRP A 275 -8.45 -12.81 11.12
C TRP A 275 -9.28 -12.34 12.34
N HIS A 276 -10.49 -12.89 12.52
CA HIS A 276 -11.33 -12.71 13.72
C HIS A 276 -11.21 -13.87 14.70
N ASN A 277 -10.92 -15.07 14.18
CA ASN A 277 -10.96 -16.33 14.91
C ASN A 277 -9.60 -17.06 14.75
N PRO A 278 -8.56 -16.66 15.50
CA PRO A 278 -7.21 -17.19 15.35
C PRO A 278 -7.06 -18.70 15.45
N GLU A 279 -7.97 -19.38 16.16
CA GLU A 279 -8.02 -20.83 16.27
C GLU A 279 -8.27 -21.52 14.92
N GLN A 280 -8.81 -20.79 13.93
CA GLN A 280 -8.97 -21.26 12.56
C GLN A 280 -7.65 -21.22 11.78
N MET A 281 -6.61 -20.54 12.25
CA MET A 281 -5.37 -20.38 11.50
C MET A 281 -4.62 -21.71 11.35
N THR A 282 -4.43 -22.15 10.11
CA THR A 282 -3.67 -23.36 9.75
C THR A 282 -2.30 -23.06 9.14
N LYS A 283 -1.95 -21.77 8.99
CA LYS A 283 -0.69 -21.33 8.34
C LYS A 283 0.53 -21.83 9.14
N PRO A 284 1.60 -22.27 8.47
CA PRO A 284 2.84 -22.64 9.17
C PRO A 284 3.45 -21.44 9.90
N ARG A 285 4.27 -21.71 10.92
CA ARG A 285 5.05 -20.66 11.59
C ARG A 285 6.23 -20.22 10.72
N VAL A 286 6.41 -18.91 10.62
CA VAL A 286 7.59 -18.34 9.94
C VAL A 286 8.83 -18.59 10.77
N LYS A 287 9.91 -19.00 10.11
CA LYS A 287 11.24 -19.10 10.72
C LYS A 287 11.97 -17.77 10.52
N LEU A 288 12.26 -17.05 11.60
CA LEU A 288 12.93 -15.74 11.51
C LEU A 288 14.33 -15.82 10.84
N GLU A 289 15.02 -16.95 10.94
CA GLU A 289 16.29 -17.22 10.24
C GLU A 289 16.19 -17.21 8.70
N ASP A 290 14.98 -17.37 8.17
CA ASP A 290 14.66 -17.35 6.75
C ASP A 290 14.29 -15.94 6.27
N CYS A 291 13.98 -15.03 7.19
CA CYS A 291 13.62 -13.64 6.94
C CYS A 291 14.85 -12.75 6.73
N LYS A 292 15.62 -13.05 5.68
CA LYS A 292 16.86 -12.35 5.33
C LYS A 292 16.96 -12.14 3.83
N PRO A 293 17.68 -11.10 3.37
CA PRO A 293 17.87 -10.87 1.94
C PRO A 293 18.57 -12.07 1.28
N SER A 294 18.11 -12.44 0.09
CA SER A 294 18.81 -13.38 -0.77
C SER A 294 20.02 -12.71 -1.42
N PRO A 295 20.97 -13.46 -2.00
CA PRO A 295 22.05 -12.87 -2.81
C PRO A 295 21.53 -11.96 -3.94
N ALA A 296 20.38 -12.28 -4.53
CA ALA A 296 19.76 -11.46 -5.56
C ALA A 296 19.20 -10.13 -5.00
N ASP A 297 18.65 -10.11 -3.78
CA ASP A 297 18.23 -8.87 -3.13
C ASP A 297 19.43 -7.95 -2.87
N LEU A 298 20.55 -8.51 -2.43
CA LEU A 298 21.79 -7.76 -2.20
C LEU A 298 22.34 -7.17 -3.49
N GLN A 299 22.41 -7.96 -4.56
CA GLN A 299 22.84 -7.48 -5.89
C GLN A 299 21.95 -6.34 -6.40
N LEU A 300 20.63 -6.46 -6.28
CA LEU A 300 19.71 -5.38 -6.65
C LEU A 300 19.96 -4.10 -5.85
N SER A 301 20.24 -4.22 -4.55
CA SER A 301 20.54 -3.07 -3.71
C SER A 301 21.85 -2.37 -4.10
N GLU A 302 22.87 -3.13 -4.51
CA GLU A 302 24.14 -2.58 -5.01
C GLU A 302 23.95 -1.86 -6.36
N GLU A 303 23.19 -2.46 -7.29
CA GLU A 303 22.88 -1.84 -8.58
C GLU A 303 22.08 -0.54 -8.45
N GLU A 304 21.20 -0.43 -7.45
CA GLU A 304 20.46 0.79 -7.13
C GLU A 304 21.40 1.90 -6.62
N ILE A 305 22.39 1.56 -5.79
CA ILE A 305 23.39 2.51 -5.27
C ILE A 305 24.31 3.00 -6.40
N ASP A 306 24.79 2.10 -7.25
CA ASP A 306 25.71 2.44 -8.35
C ASP A 306 25.01 3.19 -9.48
N GLY A 307 23.75 2.85 -9.78
CA GLY A 307 22.92 3.57 -10.74
C GLY A 307 22.61 5.01 -10.33
N GLY A 308 22.70 5.34 -9.04
CA GLY A 308 22.57 6.70 -8.51
C GLY A 308 23.85 7.56 -8.62
N LYS A 309 25.01 6.96 -8.94
CA LYS A 309 26.33 7.64 -8.94
C LYS A 309 26.87 8.05 -10.33
N SER A 310 26.06 8.06 -11.38
CA SER A 310 26.44 8.52 -12.75
C SER A 310 25.30 9.35 -13.33
N SER A 311 25.39 10.65 -13.62
CA SER A 311 26.42 11.37 -14.38
C SER A 311 26.51 12.86 -13.99
N ASP A 312 27.44 13.22 -13.11
CA ASP A 312 27.98 14.60 -13.05
C ASP A 312 29.50 14.50 -12.95
N GLY A 313 30.13 14.35 -14.12
CA GLY A 313 31.56 14.10 -14.20
C GLY A 313 32.04 13.92 -15.64
N ARG A 314 32.58 15.01 -16.20
CA ARG A 314 33.21 15.19 -17.53
C ARG A 314 32.21 15.33 -18.69
N LYS A 315 32.23 16.43 -19.45
CA LYS A 315 33.41 17.04 -20.08
C LYS A 315 33.42 18.56 -19.97
N LYS A 316 34.57 19.10 -19.55
CA LYS A 316 35.10 20.37 -20.07
C LYS A 316 35.50 20.18 -21.52
#